data_AF-A0A497A3Y8-F1
#
_entry.id   AF-A0A497A3Y8-F1
#
_cell.length_a   1.000
_cell.length_b   1.000
_cell.length_c   1.000
_cell.angle_alpha   90.00
_cell.angle_beta   90.00
_cell.angle_gamma   90.00
#
_symmetry.space_group_name_H-M   'P 1'
#
loop_
_entity.id
_entity.type
_entity.pdbx_description
1 polymer ?
#
loop_
_entity_poly.entity_id
_entity_poly.type
_entity_poly.pdbx_seq_one_letter_code
_entity_poly.pdbx_strand_id
1 'polypeptide(L)'
;MNWEILRVGLMRRLRNRRFWRDTGLLMLANVIVMVLGLVRVPVLTHILSKDEVGMIGVVASILPFLQLLSLSGLDGATYHYVAKGYPTALRVNITTRLRWSILSTLGLLLGGVYWLWAGNPILAGLFTIAALTYPVTT
;
A
#
# COMPACT_ATOMS: atom_id res chain seq x y z
N MET A 1 19.41 -29.91 12.44
CA MET A 1 18.21 -29.11 12.72
C MET A 1 17.03 -30.07 12.88
N ASN A 2 16.44 -30.15 14.07
CA ASN A 2 15.59 -31.27 14.48
C ASN A 2 14.15 -31.18 13.92
N TRP A 3 13.78 -32.08 13.01
CA TRP A 3 12.46 -32.16 12.37
C TRP A 3 11.30 -32.32 13.36
N GLU A 4 11.55 -33.01 14.47
CA GLU A 4 10.60 -33.22 15.57
C GLU A 4 10.11 -31.90 16.19
N ILE A 5 11.03 -30.96 16.41
CA ILE A 5 10.74 -29.65 17.06
C ILE A 5 9.86 -28.79 16.15
N LEU A 6 10.13 -28.80 14.84
CA LEU A 6 9.32 -28.09 13.84
C LEU A 6 7.90 -28.66 13.78
N ARG A 7 7.74 -29.99 13.80
CA ARG A 7 6.44 -30.66 13.70
C ARG A 7 5.54 -30.33 14.89
N VAL A 8 6.08 -30.38 16.10
CA VAL A 8 5.34 -30.06 17.34
C VAL A 8 4.97 -28.58 17.39
N GLY A 9 5.89 -27.68 16.99
CA GLY A 9 5.62 -26.25 16.89
C GLY A 9 4.51 -25.91 15.87
N LEU A 10 4.53 -26.56 14.70
CA LEU A 10 3.53 -26.39 13.65
C LEU A 10 2.15 -26.88 14.10
N MET A 11 2.06 -28.09 14.65
CA MET A 11 0.79 -28.63 15.16
C MET A 11 0.19 -27.78 16.28
N ARG A 12 1.03 -27.21 17.16
CA ARG A 12 0.57 -26.31 18.22
C ARG A 12 0.01 -25.00 17.68
N ARG A 13 0.59 -24.45 16.59
CA ARG A 13 0.04 -23.27 15.90
C ARG A 13 -1.27 -23.59 15.17
N LEU A 14 -1.32 -24.73 14.48
CA LEU A 14 -2.52 -25.21 13.80
C LEU A 14 -3.66 -25.57 14.76
N ARG A 15 -3.38 -25.94 16.01
CA ARG A 15 -4.45 -26.19 17.00
C ARG A 15 -4.94 -24.92 17.71
N ASN A 16 -4.29 -23.78 17.49
CA ASN A 16 -4.67 -22.53 18.14
C ASN A 16 -5.84 -21.86 17.40
N ARG A 17 -7.02 -21.79 18.03
CA ARG A 17 -8.19 -21.11 17.47
C ARG A 17 -7.94 -19.65 17.09
N ARG A 18 -7.04 -18.94 17.80
CA ARG A 18 -6.70 -17.55 17.47
C ARG A 18 -5.99 -17.43 16.13
N PHE A 19 -5.10 -18.37 15.82
CA PHE A 19 -4.38 -18.40 14.54
C PHE A 19 -5.37 -18.49 13.36
N TRP A 20 -6.32 -19.42 13.42
CA TRP A 20 -7.32 -19.58 12.36
C TRP A 20 -8.24 -18.36 12.21
N ARG A 21 -8.63 -17.74 13.33
CA ARG A 21 -9.45 -16.52 13.28
C ARG A 21 -8.69 -15.37 12.63
N ASP A 22 -7.46 -15.12 13.06
CA ASP A 22 -6.69 -13.96 12.60
C ASP A 22 -6.23 -14.14 11.14
N THR A 23 -5.82 -15.36 10.75
CA THR A 23 -5.53 -15.69 9.34
C THR A 23 -6.80 -15.63 8.48
N GLY A 24 -7.93 -16.12 8.98
CA GLY A 24 -9.21 -16.04 8.27
C GLY A 24 -9.66 -14.60 8.02
N LEU A 25 -9.50 -13.71 9.01
CA LEU A 25 -9.79 -12.28 8.87
C LEU A 25 -8.89 -11.61 7.84
N LEU A 26 -7.58 -11.91 7.83
CA LEU A 26 -6.65 -11.39 6.83
C LEU A 26 -6.98 -11.87 5.42
N MET A 27 -7.34 -13.15 5.27
CA MET A 27 -7.77 -13.69 3.98
C MET A 27 -9.04 -13.02 3.49
N LEU A 28 -10.04 -12.85 4.36
CA LEU A 28 -11.28 -12.17 4.02
C LEU A 28 -11.03 -10.70 3.62
N ALA A 29 -10.17 -9.99 4.34
CA ALA A 29 -9.77 -8.63 3.98
C ALA A 29 -9.14 -8.58 2.58
N ASN A 30 -8.23 -9.51 2.26
CA ASN A 30 -7.61 -9.58 0.93
C ASN A 30 -8.62 -9.91 -0.17
N VAL A 31 -9.59 -10.80 0.10
CA VAL A 31 -10.67 -11.11 -0.86
C VAL A 31 -11.53 -9.87 -1.10
N ILE A 32 -11.90 -9.12 -0.06
CA ILE A 32 -12.66 -7.87 -0.21
C ILE A 32 -11.88 -6.87 -1.06
N VAL A 33 -10.59 -6.65 -0.78
CA VAL A 33 -9.74 -5.74 -1.55
C VAL A 33 -9.64 -6.19 -3.02
N MET A 34 -9.48 -7.49 -3.27
CA MET A 34 -9.44 -8.05 -4.62
C MET A 34 -10.75 -7.81 -5.37
N VAL A 35 -11.90 -8.09 -4.75
CA VAL A 35 -13.22 -7.88 -5.35
C VAL A 35 -13.46 -6.41 -5.65
N LEU A 36 -13.13 -5.52 -4.70
CA LEU A 36 -13.22 -4.07 -4.92
C LEU A 36 -12.32 -3.62 -6.07
N GLY A 37 -11.11 -4.18 -6.19
CA GLY A 37 -10.21 -3.93 -7.32
C GLY A 37 -10.80 -4.36 -8.67
N LEU A 38 -11.39 -5.56 -8.72
CA LEU A 38 -12.01 -6.10 -9.92
C LEU A 38 -13.26 -5.32 -10.35
N VAL A 39 -14.07 -4.84 -9.39
CA VAL A 39 -15.27 -4.04 -9.67
C VAL A 39 -14.91 -2.60 -10.07
N ARG A 40 -13.82 -2.05 -9.51
CA ARG A 40 -13.39 -0.66 -9.80
C ARG A 40 -13.08 -0.45 -11.28
N VAL A 41 -12.41 -1.40 -11.93
CA VAL A 41 -12.01 -1.28 -13.34
C VAL A 41 -13.22 -1.08 -14.28
N PRO A 42 -14.22 -1.99 -14.34
CA PRO A 42 -15.36 -1.84 -15.23
C PRO A 42 -16.20 -0.59 -14.93
N VAL A 43 -16.32 -0.23 -13.64
CA VAL A 43 -17.02 0.99 -13.21
C VAL A 43 -16.32 2.24 -13.76
N LEU A 44 -15.00 2.35 -13.60
CA LEU A 44 -14.25 3.48 -14.13
C LEU A 44 -14.31 3.55 -15.65
N THR A 45 -14.24 2.41 -16.35
CA THR A 45 -14.34 2.39 -17.81
C THR A 45 -15.72 2.75 -18.37
N HIS A 46 -16.79 2.63 -17.56
CA HIS A 46 -18.12 3.09 -17.96
C HIS A 46 -18.34 4.58 -17.71
N ILE A 47 -17.70 5.14 -16.69
CA ILE A 47 -17.88 6.54 -16.29
C ILE A 47 -16.93 7.46 -17.06
N LEU A 48 -15.71 6.99 -17.32
CA LEU A 48 -14.63 7.79 -17.89
C LEU A 48 -14.39 7.44 -19.36
N SER A 49 -13.98 8.45 -20.13
CA SER A 49 -13.51 8.27 -21.49
C SER A 49 -12.19 7.49 -21.56
N LYS A 50 -11.88 6.92 -22.72
CA LYS A 50 -10.62 6.18 -22.94
C LYS A 50 -9.38 7.02 -22.60
N ASP A 51 -9.41 8.30 -22.92
CA ASP A 51 -8.28 9.20 -22.68
C ASP A 51 -8.06 9.43 -21.19
N GLU A 52 -9.13 9.63 -20.42
CA GLU A 52 -9.07 9.80 -18.96
C GLU A 52 -8.57 8.52 -18.26
N VAL A 53 -9.02 7.34 -18.72
CA VAL A 53 -8.52 6.06 -18.21
C VAL A 53 -7.01 5.91 -18.50
N GLY A 54 -6.57 6.32 -19.68
CA GLY A 54 -5.15 6.36 -20.04
C GLY A 54 -4.34 7.28 -19.12
N MET A 55 -4.86 8.47 -18.81
CA MET A 55 -4.22 9.42 -17.89
C MET A 55 -4.09 8.85 -16.47
N ILE A 56 -5.12 8.16 -15.96
CA ILE A 56 -5.04 7.45 -14.69
C ILE A 56 -3.96 6.37 -14.75
N GLY A 57 -3.86 5.65 -15.85
CA GLY A 57 -2.82 4.63 -16.09
C GLY A 57 -1.40 5.19 -15.98
N VAL A 58 -1.17 6.39 -16.53
CA VAL A 58 0.12 7.10 -16.43
C VAL A 58 0.48 7.34 -14.96
N VAL A 59 -0.43 7.92 -14.17
CA VAL A 59 -0.18 8.17 -12.75
C VAL A 59 -0.01 6.87 -11.97
N ALA A 60 -0.83 5.86 -12.26
CA ALA A 60 -0.74 4.55 -11.60
C ALA A 60 0.60 3.84 -11.87
N SER A 61 1.19 4.05 -13.05
CA SER A 61 2.46 3.41 -13.44
C SER A 61 3.67 3.90 -12.63
N ILE A 62 3.66 5.16 -12.17
CA ILE A 62 4.78 5.74 -11.42
C ILE A 62 4.67 5.50 -9.91
N LEU A 63 3.46 5.26 -9.39
CA LEU A 63 3.22 5.05 -7.96
C LEU A 63 4.08 3.92 -7.34
N PRO A 64 4.26 2.74 -7.95
CA PRO A 64 5.11 1.69 -7.38
C PRO A 64 6.56 2.15 -7.15
N PHE A 65 7.11 2.97 -8.05
CA PHE A 65 8.46 3.49 -7.89
C PHE A 65 8.55 4.49 -6.73
N LEU A 66 7.55 5.36 -6.59
CA LEU A 66 7.47 6.31 -5.48
C LEU A 66 7.16 5.62 -4.14
N GLN A 67 6.51 4.46 -4.15
CA GLN A 67 6.29 3.60 -2.98
C GLN A 67 7.57 3.02 -2.39
N LEU A 68 8.60 2.82 -3.19
CA LEU A 68 9.91 2.41 -2.69
C LEU A 68 10.54 3.50 -1.81
N LEU A 69 10.30 4.78 -2.13
CA LEU A 69 10.83 5.91 -1.36
C LEU A 69 10.17 6.05 0.03
N SER A 70 8.95 5.55 0.20
CA SER A 70 8.21 5.60 1.48
C SER A 70 8.50 4.44 2.44
N LEU A 71 9.54 3.62 2.19
CA LEU A 71 9.97 2.51 3.06
C LEU A 71 8.85 1.49 3.37
N SER A 72 8.11 1.04 2.35
CA SER A 72 6.99 0.10 2.51
C SER A 72 7.36 -1.24 3.19
N GLY A 73 8.64 -1.62 3.20
CA GLY A 73 9.14 -2.83 3.87
C GLY A 73 9.17 -2.78 5.41
N LEU A 74 8.96 -1.61 6.03
CA LEU A 74 9.02 -1.46 7.50
C LEU A 74 7.88 -2.19 8.23
N ASP A 75 6.78 -2.50 7.54
CA ASP A 75 5.62 -3.15 8.17
C ASP A 75 5.99 -4.55 8.69
N GLY A 76 6.75 -5.32 7.91
CA GLY A 76 7.22 -6.65 8.32
C GLY A 76 8.09 -6.62 9.58
N ALA A 77 9.02 -5.66 9.65
CA ALA A 77 9.85 -5.46 10.83
C ALA A 77 8.99 -5.06 12.04
N THR A 78 8.03 -4.16 11.83
CA THR A 78 7.11 -3.68 12.88
C THR A 78 6.29 -4.82 13.46
N TYR A 79 5.69 -5.67 12.62
CA TYR A 79 4.95 -6.84 13.08
C TYR A 79 5.81 -7.77 13.94
N HIS A 80 7.06 -8.00 13.54
CA HIS A 80 8.01 -8.83 14.29
C HIS A 80 8.34 -8.24 15.67
N TYR A 81 8.60 -6.94 15.76
CA TYR A 81 8.91 -6.28 17.03
C TYR A 81 7.68 -6.15 17.95
N VAL A 82 6.50 -5.87 17.38
CA VAL A 82 5.25 -5.84 18.15
C VAL A 82 4.92 -7.23 18.70
N ALA A 83 5.11 -8.29 17.92
CA ALA A 83 4.91 -9.66 18.39
C ALA A 83 5.89 -10.07 19.52
N LYS A 84 7.06 -9.43 19.60
CA LYS A 84 8.02 -9.59 20.70
C LYS A 84 7.69 -8.76 21.94
N GLY A 85 6.61 -8.00 21.93
CA GLY A 85 6.19 -7.17 23.06
C GLY A 85 6.76 -5.75 23.08
N TYR A 86 7.24 -5.23 21.94
CA TYR A 86 7.71 -3.85 21.80
C TYR A 86 6.65 -2.97 21.10
N PRO A 87 5.68 -2.40 21.84
CA PRO A 87 4.58 -1.62 21.25
C PRO A 87 5.06 -0.30 20.62
N THR A 88 6.19 0.23 21.06
CA THR A 88 6.78 1.48 20.52
C THR A 88 7.19 1.34 19.05
N ALA A 89 7.44 0.12 18.57
CA ALA A 89 7.79 -0.14 17.18
C ALA A 89 6.72 0.37 16.18
N LEU A 90 5.43 0.29 16.55
CA LEU A 90 4.33 0.80 15.71
C LEU A 90 4.43 2.32 15.52
N ARG A 91 4.67 3.06 16.60
CA ARG A 91 4.81 4.52 16.55
C ARG A 91 6.04 4.93 15.73
N VAL A 92 7.15 4.22 15.92
CA VAL A 92 8.38 4.46 15.14
C VAL A 92 8.12 4.20 13.66
N ASN A 93 7.43 3.11 13.30
CA ASN A 93 7.06 2.82 11.92
C ASN A 93 6.25 3.96 11.29
N ILE A 94 5.14 4.34 11.92
CA ILE A 94 4.24 5.40 11.41
C ILE A 94 5.01 6.71 11.19
N THR A 95 5.77 7.16 12.19
CA THR A 95 6.53 8.40 12.08
C THR A 95 7.62 8.33 11.00
N THR A 96 8.23 7.16 10.81
CA THR A 96 9.27 6.97 9.80
C THR A 96 8.66 6.92 8.40
N ARG A 97 7.59 6.15 8.18
CA ARG A 97 6.83 6.13 6.93
C ARG A 97 6.38 7.53 6.53
N LEU A 98 5.78 8.30 7.46
CA LEU A 98 5.33 9.66 7.19
C LEU A 98 6.47 10.63 6.83
N ARG A 99 7.65 10.48 7.45
CA ARG A 99 8.82 11.31 7.09
C ARG A 99 9.32 10.99 5.69
N TRP A 100 9.35 9.71 5.33
CA TRP A 100 9.84 9.27 4.03
C TRP A 100 8.80 9.39 2.91
N SER A 101 7.50 9.41 3.22
CA SER A 101 6.44 9.69 2.25
C SER A 101 6.50 11.11 1.69
N ILE A 102 7.14 12.06 2.40
CA ILE A 102 7.39 13.41 1.90
C ILE A 102 8.20 13.39 0.58
N LEU A 103 9.15 12.46 0.43
CA LEU A 103 9.91 12.32 -0.82
C LEU A 103 9.02 11.85 -1.97
N SER A 104 8.14 10.89 -1.70
CA SER A 104 7.16 10.42 -2.68
C SER A 104 6.17 11.52 -3.06
N THR A 105 5.68 12.30 -2.09
CA THR A 105 4.83 13.47 -2.31
C THR A 105 5.55 14.51 -3.16
N LEU A 106 6.83 14.79 -2.89
CA LEU A 106 7.62 15.70 -3.71
C LEU A 106 7.74 15.19 -5.15
N GLY A 107 8.01 13.89 -5.34
CA GLY A 107 8.04 13.26 -6.67
C GLY A 107 6.72 13.42 -7.43
N LEU A 108 5.57 13.23 -6.75
CA LEU A 108 4.26 13.43 -7.34
C LEU A 108 3.98 14.91 -7.67
N LEU A 109 4.37 15.85 -6.80
CA LEU A 109 4.23 17.28 -7.08
C LEU A 109 5.08 17.72 -8.28
N LEU A 110 6.32 17.23 -8.39
CA LEU A 110 7.17 17.48 -9.55
C LEU A 110 6.54 16.93 -10.83
N GLY A 111 5.94 15.74 -10.79
CA GLY A 111 5.14 15.20 -11.88
C GLY A 111 3.98 16.11 -12.27
N GLY A 112 3.27 16.67 -11.28
CA GLY A 112 2.19 17.63 -11.50
C GLY A 112 2.67 18.91 -12.21
N VAL A 113 3.76 19.52 -11.74
CA VAL A 113 4.36 20.70 -12.37
C VAL A 113 4.80 20.41 -13.81
N TYR A 114 5.42 19.25 -14.04
CA TYR A 114 5.82 18.83 -15.39
C TYR A 114 4.62 18.77 -16.35
N TRP A 115 3.51 18.16 -15.93
CA TRP A 115 2.32 18.05 -16.78
C TRP A 115 1.56 19.37 -16.95
N LEU A 116 1.65 20.30 -15.99
CA LEU A 116 1.19 21.69 -16.20
C LEU A 116 1.96 22.37 -17.32
N TRP A 117 3.29 22.24 -17.32
CA TRP A 117 4.14 22.82 -18.38
C TRP A 117 3.94 22.15 -19.74
N ALA A 118 3.65 20.85 -19.76
CA ALA A 118 3.27 20.12 -20.96
C ALA A 118 1.87 20.48 -21.50
N GLY A 119 1.11 21.34 -20.80
CA GLY A 119 -0.21 21.80 -21.23
C GLY A 119 -1.34 20.81 -20.95
N ASN A 120 -1.15 19.81 -20.08
CA ASN A 120 -2.18 18.85 -19.70
C ASN A 120 -2.64 19.08 -18.25
N PRO A 121 -3.64 19.96 -18.02
CA PRO A 121 -4.09 20.32 -16.67
C PRO A 121 -4.77 19.16 -15.94
N ILE A 122 -5.33 18.18 -16.66
CA ILE A 122 -5.98 17.01 -16.06
C ILE A 122 -4.92 16.12 -15.40
N LEU A 123 -3.86 15.76 -16.13
CA LEU A 123 -2.75 14.98 -15.56
C LEU A 123 -2.08 15.69 -14.40
N ALA A 124 -1.87 17.00 -14.53
CA ALA A 124 -1.37 17.82 -13.42
C ALA A 124 -2.25 17.68 -12.17
N GLY A 125 -3.57 17.84 -12.33
CA GLY A 125 -4.53 17.67 -11.25
C GLY A 125 -4.48 16.28 -10.62
N LEU A 126 -4.38 15.22 -11.43
CA LEU A 126 -4.26 13.85 -10.94
C LEU A 126 -2.97 13.65 -10.12
N PHE A 127 -1.84 14.17 -10.59
CA PHE A 127 -0.57 14.14 -9.85
C PHE A 127 -0.65 14.93 -8.54
N THR A 128 -1.30 16.10 -8.53
CA THR A 128 -1.50 16.90 -7.32
C THR A 128 -2.41 16.19 -6.31
N ILE A 129 -3.53 15.62 -6.75
CA ILE A 129 -4.43 14.84 -5.88
C ILE A 129 -3.68 13.62 -5.32
N ALA A 130 -2.92 12.91 -6.16
CA ALA A 130 -2.08 11.81 -5.71
C ALA A 130 -1.09 12.30 -4.65
N ALA A 131 -0.39 13.41 -4.87
CA ALA A 131 0.58 13.95 -3.91
C ALA A 131 -0.02 14.26 -2.54
N LEU A 132 -1.22 14.84 -2.50
CA LEU A 132 -1.93 15.20 -1.27
C LEU A 132 -2.47 13.97 -0.52
N THR A 133 -2.93 12.96 -1.25
CA THR A 133 -3.48 11.74 -0.65
C THR A 133 -2.41 10.73 -0.26
N TYR A 134 -1.22 10.80 -0.88
CA TYR A 134 -0.17 9.82 -0.73
C TYR A 134 0.26 9.56 0.73
N PRO A 135 0.57 10.58 1.56
CA PRO A 135 1.01 10.35 2.95
C PRO A 135 -0.03 9.67 3.84
N VAL A 136 -1.32 9.76 3.49
CA VAL A 136 -2.42 9.13 4.22
C VAL A 136 -2.58 7.66 3.82
N THR A 137 -2.21 7.33 2.59
CA THR A 137 -2.30 5.97 2.04
C THR A 137 -1.06 5.11 2.32
N THR A 138 0.06 5.74 2.70
CA THR A 138 1.26 5.06 3.21
C THR A 138 1.17 4.88 4.71
#